data_AF-A0A3B0B119-F1
#
_entry.id   AF-A0A3B0B119-F1
#
_cell.length_a   1.000
_cell.length_b   1.000
_cell.length_c   1.000
_cell.angle_alpha   90.00
_cell.angle_beta   90.00
_cell.angle_gamma   90.00
#
_symmetry.space_group_name_H-M   'P 1'
#
loop_
_entity.id
_entity.type
_entity.pdbx_description
1 polymer ?
#
loop_
_entity_poly.entity_id
_entity_poly.type
_entity_poly.pdbx_seq_one_letter_code
_entity_poly.pdbx_strand_id
1 'polypeptide(L)'
;MRYLPAVIVDAVLVLIFAAIGRASHQEDPAGFLLTAWPFLVALVLGHLVAALLPGRPRRPWSVSWGAVVWVVTVAGGMLVRVVSGDTAEVPFIIVATLVLGVFLVGWRAVAALLRRRRSAQYGDDRQHDDESEEDATASESPASRDPRE
;
A
#
# COMPACT_ATOMS: atom_id res chain seq x y z
N MET A 1 2.79 -17.11 -2.03
CA MET A 1 2.71 -16.37 -0.74
C MET A 1 2.94 -14.85 -0.95
N ARG A 2 1.97 -14.09 -1.48
CA ARG A 2 2.13 -12.64 -1.80
C ARG A 2 1.61 -11.69 -0.70
N TYR A 3 1.07 -12.22 0.40
CA TYR A 3 0.48 -11.46 1.50
C TYR A 3 1.49 -11.10 2.60
N LEU A 4 2.45 -12.00 2.83
CA LEU A 4 3.49 -11.87 3.85
C LEU A 4 4.29 -10.55 3.78
N PRO A 5 4.77 -10.08 2.60
CA PRO A 5 5.53 -8.83 2.57
C PRO A 5 4.70 -7.61 2.97
N ALA A 6 3.40 -7.57 2.67
CA ALA A 6 2.54 -6.46 3.05
C ALA A 6 2.30 -6.42 4.56
N VAL A 7 2.08 -7.59 5.18
CA VAL A 7 1.92 -7.71 6.63
C VAL A 7 3.21 -7.31 7.36
N ILE A 8 4.37 -7.73 6.85
CA ILE A 8 5.68 -7.37 7.42
C ILE A 8 5.89 -5.85 7.35
N VAL A 9 5.64 -5.22 6.19
CA VAL A 9 5.77 -3.76 6.03
C VAL A 9 4.84 -3.04 6.98
N ASP A 10 3.56 -3.43 7.04
CA ASP A 10 2.58 -2.81 7.92
C ASP A 10 2.99 -2.97 9.40
N ALA A 11 3.52 -4.14 9.81
CA ALA A 11 4.02 -4.37 11.16
C ALA A 11 5.23 -3.50 11.50
N VAL A 12 6.22 -3.42 10.61
CA VAL A 12 7.41 -2.57 10.78
C VAL A 12 6.99 -1.10 10.92
N LEU A 13 6.04 -0.63 10.12
CA LEU A 13 5.55 0.74 10.19
C LEU A 13 4.82 1.03 11.52
N VAL A 14 4.05 0.08 12.05
CA VAL A 14 3.44 0.20 13.38
C VAL A 14 4.50 0.27 14.48
N LEU A 15 5.57 -0.53 14.39
CA LEU A 15 6.68 -0.47 15.34
C LEU A 15 7.41 0.88 15.28
N ILE A 16 7.64 1.41 14.07
CA ILE A 16 8.24 2.74 13.86
C ILE A 16 7.37 3.82 14.49
N PHE A 17 6.05 3.78 14.28
CA PHE A 17 5.11 4.72 14.91
C PHE A 17 5.24 4.70 16.43
N ALA A 18 5.25 3.52 17.05
CA ALA A 18 5.34 3.39 18.50
C ALA A 18 6.70 3.90 19.05
N ALA A 19 7.80 3.60 18.36
CA ALA A 19 9.12 4.06 18.74
C ALA A 19 9.26 5.60 18.64
N ILE A 20 8.79 6.19 17.52
CA ILE A 20 8.80 7.65 17.32
C ILE A 20 7.89 8.34 18.33
N GLY A 21 6.70 7.80 18.59
CA GLY A 21 5.74 8.34 19.54
C GLY A 21 6.33 8.46 20.94
N ARG A 22 7.00 7.40 21.42
CA ARG A 22 7.71 7.40 22.70
C ARG A 22 8.88 8.36 22.77
N ALA A 23 9.77 8.32 21.78
CA ALA A 23 10.93 9.21 21.73
C ALA A 23 10.51 10.69 21.75
N SER A 24 9.36 11.01 21.13
CA SER A 24 8.79 12.35 21.09
C SER A 24 8.26 12.83 22.44
N HIS A 25 7.90 11.92 23.35
CA HIS A 25 7.45 12.23 24.71
C HIS A 25 8.57 12.15 25.76
N GLN A 26 9.85 12.06 25.33
CA GLN A 26 11.03 11.87 26.20
C GLN A 26 10.93 10.59 27.07
N GLU A 27 10.13 9.61 26.63
CA GLU A 27 10.01 8.33 27.29
C GLU A 27 11.10 7.37 26.83
N ASP A 28 11.41 6.36 27.65
CA ASP A 28 12.37 5.31 27.31
C ASP A 28 11.93 4.60 26.00
N PRO A 29 12.76 4.66 24.93
CA PRO A 29 12.48 4.00 23.67
C PRO A 29 12.36 2.48 23.80
N ALA A 30 13.00 1.85 24.79
CA ALA A 30 13.03 0.39 24.95
C ALA A 30 11.63 -0.21 25.22
N GLY A 31 10.71 0.56 25.82
CA GLY A 31 9.37 0.06 26.07
C GLY A 31 8.39 0.20 24.90
N PHE A 32 8.80 0.66 23.71
CA PHE A 32 7.91 0.89 22.56
C PHE A 32 6.93 -0.27 22.27
N LEU A 33 7.30 -1.51 22.60
CA LEU A 33 6.43 -2.68 22.51
C LEU A 33 5.14 -2.58 23.35
N LEU A 34 5.19 -1.97 24.54
CA LEU A 34 4.01 -1.72 25.37
C LEU A 34 3.06 -0.69 24.73
N THR A 35 3.59 0.19 23.88
CA THR A 35 2.79 1.14 23.10
C THR A 35 2.31 0.50 21.79
N ALA A 36 3.11 -0.40 21.20
CA ALA A 36 2.84 -1.02 19.90
C ALA A 36 1.84 -2.18 19.97
N TRP A 37 1.87 -3.01 21.03
CA TRP A 37 1.09 -4.25 21.09
C TRP A 37 -0.42 -4.10 20.83
N PRO A 38 -1.13 -3.04 21.28
CA PRO A 38 -2.57 -2.90 21.00
C PRO A 38 -2.81 -2.73 19.50
N PHE A 39 -1.94 -1.96 18.85
CA PHE A 39 -1.99 -1.71 17.41
C PHE A 39 -1.54 -2.92 16.60
N LEU A 40 -0.57 -3.70 17.08
CA LEU A 40 -0.15 -4.93 16.42
C LEU A 40 -1.27 -5.97 16.42
N VAL A 41 -1.96 -6.14 17.55
CA VAL A 41 -3.13 -7.02 17.65
C VAL A 41 -4.23 -6.54 16.71
N ALA A 42 -4.53 -5.24 16.73
CA ALA A 42 -5.54 -4.65 15.85
C ALA A 42 -5.15 -4.74 14.36
N LEU A 43 -3.86 -4.69 14.02
CA LEU A 43 -3.36 -4.84 12.66
C LEU A 43 -3.58 -6.26 12.12
N VAL A 44 -3.29 -7.27 12.94
CA VAL A 44 -3.55 -8.67 12.58
C VAL A 44 -5.04 -8.90 12.37
N LEU A 45 -5.87 -8.35 13.26
CA LEU A 45 -7.33 -8.39 13.11
C LEU A 45 -7.80 -7.62 11.87
N GLY A 46 -7.22 -6.47 11.56
CA GLY A 46 -7.54 -5.69 10.37
C GLY A 46 -7.28 -6.45 9.08
N HIS A 47 -6.15 -7.16 8.99
CA HIS A 47 -5.86 -8.03 7.85
C HIS A 47 -6.80 -9.24 7.78
N LEU A 48 -7.18 -9.84 8.92
CA LEU A 48 -8.17 -10.92 8.96
C LEU A 48 -9.54 -10.44 8.49
N VAL A 49 -10.05 -9.32 9.00
CA VAL A 49 -11.33 -8.73 8.60
C VAL A 49 -11.33 -8.38 7.11
N ALA A 50 -10.25 -7.75 6.61
CA ALA A 50 -10.11 -7.46 5.19
C ALA A 50 -10.08 -8.74 4.33
N ALA A 51 -9.54 -9.85 4.86
CA ALA A 51 -9.50 -11.15 4.18
C ALA A 51 -10.85 -11.89 4.18
N LEU A 52 -11.67 -11.70 5.21
CA LEU A 52 -12.99 -12.32 5.35
C LEU A 52 -14.10 -11.54 4.62
N LEU A 53 -13.86 -10.29 4.21
CA LEU A 53 -14.88 -9.44 3.59
C LEU A 53 -15.38 -10.01 2.23
N PRO A 54 -16.71 -10.16 2.01
CA PRO A 54 -17.29 -10.81 0.82
C PRO A 54 -16.89 -10.16 -0.51
N GLY A 55 -16.59 -8.86 -0.51
CA GLY A 55 -16.22 -8.07 -1.69
C GLY A 55 -14.73 -8.08 -2.08
N ARG A 56 -13.95 -9.04 -1.55
CA ARG A 56 -12.49 -9.24 -1.76
C ARG A 56 -11.83 -8.22 -2.70
N PRO A 57 -11.12 -7.20 -2.17
CA PRO A 57 -10.09 -6.53 -2.93
C PRO A 57 -9.07 -7.62 -3.31
N ARG A 58 -9.12 -8.12 -4.55
CA ARG A 58 -8.34 -9.30 -5.00
C ARG A 58 -6.82 -9.14 -4.87
N ARG A 59 -6.34 -7.96 -4.47
CA ARG A 59 -4.92 -7.65 -4.31
C ARG A 59 -4.70 -6.97 -2.95
N PRO A 60 -3.81 -7.50 -2.09
CA PRO A 60 -3.45 -6.88 -0.80
C PRO A 60 -2.76 -5.51 -0.96
N TRP A 61 -2.47 -5.13 -2.21
CA TRP A 61 -1.88 -3.86 -2.64
C TRP A 61 -2.93 -2.80 -2.98
N SER A 62 -4.23 -3.13 -2.89
CA SER A 62 -5.32 -2.18 -3.17
C SER A 62 -5.42 -1.12 -2.07
N VAL A 63 -5.69 0.12 -2.46
CA VAL A 63 -5.96 1.23 -1.52
C VAL A 63 -7.17 0.92 -0.64
N SER A 64 -8.21 0.27 -1.18
CA SER A 64 -9.39 -0.15 -0.42
C SER A 64 -9.06 -1.17 0.68
N TRP A 65 -8.10 -2.06 0.44
CA TRP A 65 -7.61 -2.98 1.47
C TRP A 65 -6.91 -2.21 2.59
N GLY A 66 -6.01 -1.30 2.22
CA GLY A 66 -5.32 -0.43 3.18
C GLY A 66 -6.29 0.38 4.04
N ALA A 67 -7.39 0.88 3.46
CA ALA A 67 -8.41 1.63 4.18
C ALA A 67 -9.15 0.78 5.22
N VAL A 68 -9.54 -0.45 4.88
CA VAL A 68 -10.18 -1.38 5.85
C VAL A 68 -9.22 -1.73 6.97
N VAL A 69 -7.98 -2.10 6.63
CA VAL A 69 -6.95 -2.42 7.62
C VAL A 69 -6.69 -1.21 8.52
N TRP A 70 -6.60 -0.01 7.96
CA TRP A 70 -6.40 1.23 8.70
C TRP A 70 -7.53 1.49 9.70
N VAL A 71 -8.79 1.47 9.26
CA VAL A 71 -9.94 1.72 10.14
C VAL A 71 -9.99 0.70 11.28
N VAL A 72 -9.81 -0.58 10.98
CA VAL A 72 -9.81 -1.64 12.01
C VAL A 72 -8.60 -1.51 12.95
N THR A 73 -7.43 -1.13 12.44
CA THR A 73 -6.22 -0.97 13.27
C THR A 73 -6.37 0.21 14.23
N VAL A 74 -6.93 1.34 13.78
CA VAL A 74 -7.17 2.51 14.63
C VAL A 74 -8.25 2.20 15.66
N ALA A 75 -9.41 1.71 15.22
CA ALA A 75 -10.52 1.42 16.13
C ALA A 75 -10.16 0.32 17.14
N GLY A 76 -9.58 -0.78 16.65
CA GLY A 76 -9.15 -1.90 17.50
C GLY A 76 -8.00 -1.52 18.43
N GLY A 77 -7.02 -0.75 17.94
CA GLY A 77 -5.88 -0.32 18.75
C GLY A 77 -6.31 0.59 19.90
N MET A 78 -7.21 1.54 19.62
CA MET A 78 -7.79 2.41 20.66
C MET A 78 -8.64 1.61 21.66
N LEU A 79 -9.46 0.67 21.16
CA LEU A 79 -10.29 -0.17 22.03
C LEU A 79 -9.44 -1.02 22.98
N VAL A 80 -8.43 -1.73 22.46
CA VAL A 80 -7.52 -2.55 23.28
C VAL A 80 -6.79 -1.69 24.30
N ARG A 81 -6.36 -0.49 23.91
CA ARG A 81 -5.67 0.45 24.79
C ARG A 81 -6.56 0.90 25.97
N VAL A 82 -7.80 1.31 25.69
CA VAL A 82 -8.77 1.72 26.72
C VAL A 82 -9.14 0.57 27.65
N VAL A 83 -9.38 -0.63 27.10
CA VAL A 83 -9.72 -1.83 27.91
C VAL A 83 -8.54 -2.28 28.77
N SER A 84 -7.30 -2.03 28.33
CA SER A 84 -6.09 -2.34 29.09
C SER A 84 -5.79 -1.34 30.21
N GLY A 85 -6.65 -0.33 30.43
CA GLY A 85 -6.51 0.67 31.47
C GLY A 85 -5.65 1.88 31.10
N ASP A 86 -5.28 2.01 29.83
CA ASP A 86 -4.48 3.12 29.31
C ASP A 86 -5.39 4.19 28.68
N THR A 87 -4.98 5.46 28.66
CA THR A 87 -5.85 6.54 28.16
C THR A 87 -5.73 6.71 26.64
N ALA A 88 -6.86 7.01 26.01
CA ALA A 88 -6.93 7.45 24.62
C ALA A 88 -7.15 8.96 24.59
N GLU A 89 -6.11 9.72 24.88
CA GLU A 89 -6.19 11.18 24.81
C GLU A 89 -6.50 11.63 23.38
N VAL A 90 -7.29 12.70 23.24
CA VAL A 90 -7.72 13.21 21.93
C VAL A 90 -6.54 13.49 20.99
N PRO A 91 -5.42 14.11 21.43
CA PRO A 91 -4.24 14.30 20.58
C PRO A 91 -3.65 12.99 20.08
N PHE A 92 -3.60 11.97 20.95
CA PHE A 92 -3.09 10.65 20.58
C PHE A 92 -3.98 9.97 19.53
N ILE A 93 -5.32 10.09 19.67
CA ILE A 93 -6.27 9.58 18.67
C ILE A 93 -6.01 10.21 17.30
N ILE A 94 -5.87 11.53 17.25
CA ILE A 94 -5.65 12.27 16.00
C ILE A 94 -4.32 11.85 15.36
N VAL A 95 -3.22 11.88 16.13
CA VAL A 95 -1.88 11.55 15.62
C VAL A 95 -1.82 10.08 15.17
N ALA A 96 -2.32 9.14 15.98
CA ALA A 96 -2.35 7.73 15.62
C ALA A 96 -3.17 7.51 14.34
N THR A 97 -4.34 8.14 14.23
CA THR A 97 -5.21 8.02 13.05
C THR A 97 -4.50 8.52 11.79
N LEU A 98 -3.86 9.70 11.85
CA LEU A 98 -3.15 10.29 10.71
C LEU A 98 -1.91 9.47 10.33
N VAL A 99 -1.05 9.14 11.30
CA VAL A 99 0.20 8.43 11.04
C VAL A 99 -0.07 7.02 10.53
N LEU A 100 -0.96 6.24 11.18
CA LEU A 100 -1.34 4.92 10.68
C LEU A 100 -2.04 5.01 9.33
N GLY A 101 -2.79 6.08 9.06
CA GLY A 101 -3.42 6.31 7.76
C GLY A 101 -2.38 6.46 6.66
N VAL A 102 -1.40 7.33 6.87
CA VAL A 102 -0.28 7.52 5.94
C VAL A 102 0.53 6.22 5.81
N PHE A 103 0.80 5.53 6.91
CA PHE A 103 1.62 4.31 6.92
C PHE A 103 0.94 3.09 6.33
N LEU A 104 -0.38 2.92 6.45
CA LEU A 104 -1.07 1.72 5.96
C LEU A 104 -1.67 1.93 4.56
N VAL A 105 -2.09 3.17 4.26
CA VAL A 105 -2.71 3.55 2.98
C VAL A 105 -1.72 4.21 2.03
N GLY A 106 -0.82 5.05 2.54
CA GLY A 106 0.08 5.87 1.72
C GLY A 106 1.03 5.07 0.84
N TRP A 107 1.72 4.06 1.38
CA TRP A 107 2.61 3.23 0.56
C TRP A 107 1.85 2.43 -0.51
N ARG A 108 0.61 2.03 -0.22
CA ARG A 108 -0.27 1.36 -1.19
C ARG A 108 -0.71 2.31 -2.30
N ALA A 109 -0.99 3.57 -1.97
CA ALA A 109 -1.27 4.61 -2.95
C ALA A 109 -0.05 4.89 -3.85
N VAL A 110 1.15 5.00 -3.26
CA VAL A 110 2.41 5.14 -4.01
C VAL A 110 2.64 3.93 -4.91
N ALA A 111 2.46 2.70 -4.41
CA ALA A 111 2.61 1.49 -5.20
C ALA A 111 1.59 1.40 -6.36
N ALA A 112 0.35 1.86 -6.15
CA ALA A 112 -0.65 1.94 -7.19
C ALA A 112 -0.28 2.97 -8.27
N LEU A 113 0.24 4.13 -7.88
CA LEU A 113 0.70 5.17 -8.79
C LEU A 113 1.90 4.71 -9.64
N LEU A 114 2.89 4.07 -9.01
CA LEU A 114 4.06 3.52 -9.70
C LEU A 114 3.71 2.41 -10.71
N ARG A 115 2.65 1.63 -10.45
CA ARG A 115 2.15 0.64 -11.42
C ARG A 115 1.49 1.29 -12.63
N ARG A 116 0.70 2.35 -12.42
CA ARG A 116 0.07 3.10 -13.51
C ARG A 116 1.11 3.70 -14.45
N ARG A 117 2.20 4.26 -13.90
CA ARG A 117 3.30 4.84 -14.70
C ARG A 117 4.00 3.81 -15.59
N ARG A 118 4.27 2.60 -15.06
CA ARG A 118 4.86 1.51 -15.85
C ARG A 118 3.97 1.01 -16.97
N SER A 119 2.65 0.97 -16.76
CA SER A 119 1.71 0.59 -17.82
C SER A 119 1.60 1.64 -18.92
N ALA A 120 1.74 2.93 -18.60
CA ALA A 120 1.77 4.00 -19.59
C ALA A 120 3.06 3.93 -20.44
N GLN A 121 4.21 3.70 -19.79
CA GLN A 121 5.50 3.60 -20.47
C GLN A 121 5.57 2.38 -21.42
N TYR A 122 5.04 1.23 -21.00
CA TYR A 122 4.96 0.04 -21.88
C TYR A 122 4.00 0.20 -23.07
N GLY A 123 3.04 1.14 -22.99
CA GLY A 123 2.15 1.47 -24.10
C GLY A 123 2.82 2.34 -25.15
N ASP A 124 3.70 3.25 -24.70
CA ASP A 124 4.49 4.15 -25.54
C ASP A 124 5.55 3.36 -26.34
N ASP A 125 6.31 2.47 -25.67
CA ASP A 125 7.33 1.64 -26.31
C ASP A 125 6.74 0.75 -27.43
N ARG A 126 5.56 0.14 -27.20
CA ARG A 126 4.91 -0.71 -28.21
C ARG A 126 4.36 0.05 -29.41
N GLN A 127 3.96 1.31 -29.21
CA GLN A 127 3.45 2.13 -30.31
C GLN A 127 4.59 2.55 -31.25
N HIS A 128 5.78 2.78 -30.70
CA HIS A 128 6.99 3.08 -31.47
C HIS A 128 7.47 1.89 -32.32
N ASP A 129 7.34 0.67 -31.79
CA ASP A 129 7.69 -0.56 -32.54
C ASP A 129 6.74 -0.79 -33.73
N ASP A 130 5.42 -0.62 -33.54
CA ASP A 130 4.41 -0.77 -34.61
C ASP A 130 4.58 0.27 -35.72
N GLU A 131 4.81 1.55 -35.37
CA GLU A 131 5.06 2.62 -36.36
C GLU A 131 6.35 2.38 -37.15
N SER A 132 7.38 1.78 -36.53
CA SER A 132 8.65 1.47 -37.19
C SER A 132 8.53 0.29 -38.16
N GLU A 133 7.71 -0.72 -37.84
CA GLU A 133 7.42 -1.85 -38.74
C GLU A 133 6.52 -1.44 -39.91
N GLU A 134 5.55 -0.55 -39.69
CA GLU A 134 4.66 -0.03 -40.75
C GLU A 134 5.42 0.86 -41.75
N ASP A 135 6.33 1.71 -41.29
CA ASP A 135 7.16 2.55 -42.18
C ASP A 135 8.21 1.72 -42.95
N ALA A 136 8.76 0.67 -42.31
CA ALA A 136 9.64 -0.28 -42.98
C ALA A 136 8.93 -1.10 -44.07
N THR A 137 7.72 -1.60 -43.79
CA THR A 137 6.91 -2.36 -44.75
C THR A 137 6.33 -1.48 -45.86
N ALA A 138 6.03 -0.21 -45.59
CA ALA A 138 5.63 0.77 -46.59
C ALA A 138 6.80 1.14 -47.53
N SER A 139 8.02 1.23 -47.00
CA SER A 139 9.25 1.46 -47.77
C SER A 139 9.67 0.25 -48.61
N GLU A 140 9.39 -0.97 -48.14
CA GLU A 140 9.67 -2.21 -48.87
C GLU A 140 8.60 -2.60 -49.90
N SER A 141 7.46 -1.90 -49.96
CA SER A 141 6.44 -2.12 -50.99
C SER A 141 7.02 -1.85 -52.38
N PRO A 142 7.35 -2.90 -53.17
CA PRO A 142 7.92 -2.71 -54.49
C PRO A 142 6.77 -2.27 -55.37
N ALA A 143 6.65 -0.96 -55.56
CA ALA A 143 5.86 -0.38 -56.64
C ALA A 143 6.21 -1.15 -57.91
N SER A 144 5.26 -1.98 -58.34
CA SER A 144 5.12 -2.60 -59.65
C SER A 144 6.39 -2.53 -60.52
N ARG A 145 7.30 -3.47 -60.32
CA ARG A 145 8.03 -4.00 -61.48
C ARG A 145 6.98 -4.71 -62.31
N ASP A 146 6.41 -3.99 -63.27
CA ASP A 146 5.65 -4.59 -64.37
C ASP A 146 6.66 -5.22 -65.33
N PRO A 147 6.71 -6.56 -65.46
CA PRO A 147 7.62 -7.25 -66.35
C PRO A 147 6.78 -8.03 -67.38
N ARG A 148 6.48 -7.41 -68.53
CA ARG A 148 5.98 -7.99 -69.81
C ARG A 148 5.37 -6.82 -70.61
N GLU A 149 5.52 -6.64 -71.90
CA GLU A 149 6.07 -7.38 -73.04
C GLU A 149 6.28 -6.39 -74.19
#